data_AF-A0A510BCS4-F1
#
_entry.id   AF-A0A510BCS4-F1
#
_cell.length_a   1.000
_cell.length_b   1.000
_cell.length_c   1.000
_cell.angle_alpha   90.00
_cell.angle_beta   90.00
_cell.angle_gamma   90.00
#
_symmetry.space_group_name_H-M   'P 1'
#
loop_
_entity.id
_entity.type
_entity.pdbx_description
1 polymer ?
#
loop_
_entity_poly.entity_id
_entity_poly.type
_entity_poly.pdbx_seq_one_letter_code
_entity_poly.pdbx_strand_id
1 'polypeptide(L)'
;MEKKIISVNNSVILKSMKDVFESEIVELEKELKELYDKYNIKNSREMELITCKNEEMEKDFTRMLEIEENLENLRKCLRDLNLKTL
;
A
#
# COMPACT_ATOMS: atom_id res chain seq x y z
N MET A 1 41.60 -3.61 14.71
CA MET A 1 40.57 -3.54 13.65
C MET A 1 39.64 -2.40 14.00
N GLU A 2 39.86 -1.23 13.39
CA GLU A 2 38.94 -0.09 13.55
C GLU A 2 37.63 -0.42 12.82
N LYS A 3 36.54 -0.49 13.57
CA LYS A 3 35.19 -0.60 12.98
C LYS A 3 34.92 0.72 12.27
N LYS A 4 35.02 0.71 10.95
CA LYS A 4 34.61 1.81 10.08
C LYS A 4 33.11 2.04 10.32
N ILE A 5 32.77 3.04 11.12
CA ILE A 5 31.39 3.51 11.24
C ILE A 5 31.06 4.08 9.88
N ILE A 6 30.32 3.32 9.07
CA ILE A 6 29.80 3.78 7.80
C ILE A 6 28.86 4.93 8.15
N SER A 7 29.27 6.15 7.85
CA SER A 7 28.36 7.29 7.76
C SER A 7 27.33 6.92 6.71
N VAL A 8 26.20 6.36 7.15
CA VAL A 8 25.09 6.06 6.25
C VAL A 8 24.55 7.40 5.84
N ASN A 9 24.79 7.77 4.59
CA ASN A 9 24.32 9.01 4.04
C ASN A 9 22.79 9.00 4.07
N ASN A 10 22.16 10.02 4.64
CA ASN A 10 20.71 10.10 4.80
C ASN A 10 19.98 9.88 3.46
N SER A 11 20.60 10.24 2.34
CA SER A 11 20.11 9.99 0.98
C SER A 11 19.96 8.51 0.63
N VAL A 12 20.85 7.64 1.11
CA VAL A 12 20.77 6.18 0.90
C VAL A 12 19.60 5.60 1.69
N ILE A 13 19.38 6.05 2.93
CA ILE A 13 18.25 5.63 3.76
C ILE A 13 16.93 6.04 3.11
N LEU A 14 16.82 7.30 2.70
CA LEU A 14 15.60 7.84 2.07
C LEU A 14 15.29 7.12 0.75
N LYS A 15 16.31 6.78 -0.04
CA LYS A 15 16.14 5.99 -1.27
C LYS A 15 15.63 4.58 -0.97
N SER A 16 16.25 3.86 -0.03
CA SER A 16 15.81 2.52 0.35
C SER A 16 14.38 2.53 0.90
N MET A 17 14.00 3.53 1.69
CA MET A 17 12.62 3.68 2.19
C MET A 17 11.62 3.89 1.05
N LYS A 18 11.99 4.72 0.07
CA LYS A 18 11.17 4.95 -1.12
C LYS A 18 10.97 3.67 -1.92
N ASP A 19 12.04 2.93 -2.19
CA ASP A 19 11.99 1.68 -2.95
C ASP A 19 11.08 0.63 -2.25
N VAL A 20 11.15 0.53 -0.92
CA VAL A 20 10.28 -0.35 -0.12
C VAL A 20 8.81 0.07 -0.22
N PHE A 21 8.51 1.36 -0.05
CA PHE A 21 7.13 1.86 -0.15
C PHE A 21 6.55 1.70 -1.56
N GLU A 22 7.36 1.92 -2.60
CA GLU A 22 6.93 1.69 -3.99
C GLU A 22 6.64 0.21 -4.24
N SER A 23 7.47 -0.70 -3.75
CA SER A 23 7.22 -2.15 -3.86
C SER A 23 5.94 -2.56 -3.13
N GLU A 24 5.72 -2.06 -1.90
CA GLU A 24 4.52 -2.38 -1.12
C GLU A 24 3.25 -1.87 -1.81
N ILE A 25 3.29 -0.67 -2.40
CA ILE A 25 2.16 -0.13 -3.18
C ILE A 25 1.83 -1.06 -4.35
N VAL A 26 2.82 -1.56 -5.09
CA VAL A 26 2.59 -2.45 -6.23
C VAL A 26 1.92 -3.76 -5.81
N GLU A 27 2.36 -4.36 -4.71
CA GLU A 27 1.76 -5.60 -4.18
C GLU A 27 0.33 -5.36 -3.69
N LEU A 28 0.10 -4.27 -2.95
CA LEU A 28 -1.24 -3.90 -2.47
C LEU A 28 -2.20 -3.57 -3.64
N GLU A 29 -1.76 -2.85 -4.66
CA GLU A 29 -2.56 -2.57 -5.86
C GLU A 29 -2.92 -3.86 -6.61
N LYS A 30 -2.01 -4.82 -6.65
CA LYS A 30 -2.27 -6.14 -7.25
C LYS A 30 -3.29 -6.93 -6.45
N GLU A 31 -3.12 -7.02 -5.12
CA GLU A 31 -4.08 -7.70 -4.23
C GLU A 31 -5.48 -7.07 -4.35
N LEU A 32 -5.56 -5.75 -4.30
CA LEU A 32 -6.82 -5.01 -4.44
C LEU A 32 -7.50 -5.29 -5.78
N LYS A 33 -6.71 -5.35 -6.87
CA LYS A 33 -7.23 -5.70 -8.19
C LYS A 33 -7.77 -7.13 -8.25
N GLU A 34 -7.07 -8.10 -7.67
CA GLU A 34 -7.52 -9.49 -7.61
C GLU A 34 -8.86 -9.60 -6.85
N LEU A 35 -9.00 -8.86 -5.75
CA LEU A 35 -10.25 -8.76 -4.99
C LEU A 35 -11.37 -8.13 -5.81
N TYR A 36 -11.10 -7.05 -6.53
CA TYR A 36 -12.09 -6.41 -7.41
C TYR A 36 -12.52 -7.33 -8.56
N ASP A 37 -11.57 -8.00 -9.20
CA ASP A 37 -11.82 -8.95 -10.29
C ASP A 37 -12.65 -10.15 -9.79
N LYS A 38 -12.40 -10.65 -8.57
CA LYS A 38 -13.14 -11.75 -7.94
C LYS A 38 -14.64 -11.47 -7.84
N TYR A 39 -15.03 -10.22 -7.57
CA TYR A 39 -16.43 -9.82 -7.43
C TYR A 39 -16.98 -9.06 -8.64
N ASN A 40 -16.16 -8.88 -9.69
CA ASN A 40 -16.49 -8.09 -10.87
C ASN A 40 -16.95 -6.65 -10.52
N ILE A 41 -16.22 -6.03 -9.60
CA ILE A 41 -16.43 -4.64 -9.15
C ILE A 41 -15.21 -3.77 -9.48
N LYS A 42 -15.35 -2.45 -9.40
CA LYS A 42 -14.24 -1.51 -9.70
C LYS A 42 -13.67 -0.80 -8.48
N ASN A 43 -14.39 -0.82 -7.36
CA ASN A 43 -14.01 -0.17 -6.11
C ASN A 43 -14.81 -0.80 -4.95
N SER A 44 -14.32 -0.65 -3.72
CA SER A 44 -14.97 -1.20 -2.51
C SER A 44 -16.43 -0.73 -2.35
N ARG A 45 -16.80 0.49 -2.79
CA ARG A 45 -18.17 1.00 -2.66
C ARG A 45 -19.19 0.24 -3.50
N GLU A 46 -18.78 -0.32 -4.64
CA GLU A 46 -19.65 -1.19 -5.43
C GLU A 46 -20.01 -2.48 -4.67
N MET A 47 -19.14 -2.91 -3.74
CA MET A 47 -19.39 -4.06 -2.87
C MET A 47 -20.47 -3.79 -1.83
N GLU A 48 -20.71 -2.53 -1.44
CA GLU A 48 -21.82 -2.15 -0.55
C GLU A 48 -23.19 -2.38 -1.19
N LEU A 49 -23.26 -2.41 -2.52
CA LEU A 49 -24.50 -2.63 -3.27
C LEU A 49 -24.89 -4.11 -3.35
N ILE A 50 -24.02 -5.03 -2.91
CA ILE A 50 -24.29 -6.47 -2.91
C ILE A 50 -25.14 -6.82 -1.69
N THR A 51 -26.37 -7.29 -1.93
CA THR A 51 -27.39 -7.53 -0.89
C THR A 51 -27.24 -8.87 -0.15
N CYS A 52 -26.47 -9.82 -0.69
CA CYS A 52 -26.27 -11.15 -0.09
C CYS A 52 -24.79 -11.43 0.11
N LYS A 53 -24.22 -10.84 1.16
CA LYS A 53 -22.83 -11.06 1.56
C LYS A 53 -22.73 -12.33 2.42
N ASN A 54 -21.80 -13.21 2.08
CA ASN A 54 -21.39 -14.31 2.94
C ASN A 54 -20.19 -13.89 3.79
N GLU A 55 -19.79 -14.70 4.78
CA GLU A 55 -18.67 -14.37 5.67
C GLU A 55 -17.35 -14.14 4.92
N GLU A 56 -17.13 -14.83 3.81
CA GLU A 56 -15.95 -14.65 2.96
C GLU A 56 -15.96 -13.27 2.30
N MET A 57 -17.10 -12.87 1.74
CA MET A 57 -17.30 -11.58 1.10
C MET A 57 -17.13 -10.42 2.09
N GLU A 58 -17.56 -10.58 3.35
CA GLU A 58 -17.33 -9.55 4.38
C GLU A 58 -15.85 -9.42 4.76
N LYS A 59 -15.11 -10.54 4.82
CA LYS A 59 -13.66 -10.51 5.06
C LYS A 59 -12.93 -9.83 3.90
N ASP A 60 -13.29 -10.18 2.68
CA ASP A 60 -12.70 -9.59 1.48
C ASP A 60 -13.05 -8.09 1.38
N PHE A 61 -14.27 -7.69 1.73
CA PHE A 61 -14.65 -6.28 1.79
C PHE A 61 -13.83 -5.51 2.82
N THR A 62 -13.68 -6.06 4.03
CA THR A 62 -12.84 -5.48 5.09
C THR A 62 -11.40 -5.34 4.60
N ARG A 63 -10.87 -6.37 3.91
CA ARG A 63 -9.54 -6.35 3.34
C ARG A 63 -9.36 -5.29 2.25
N MET A 64 -10.35 -5.09 1.37
CA MET A 64 -10.32 -4.02 0.38
C MET A 64 -10.21 -2.64 1.04
N LEU A 65 -11.00 -2.39 2.09
CA LEU A 65 -10.96 -1.11 2.83
C LEU A 65 -9.60 -0.88 3.49
N GLU A 66 -9.02 -1.92 4.12
CA GLU A 66 -7.67 -1.84 4.70
C GLU A 66 -6.61 -1.54 3.65
N ILE A 67 -6.69 -2.18 2.47
CA ILE A 67 -5.72 -1.95 1.40
C ILE A 67 -5.86 -0.51 0.85
N GLU A 68 -7.08 -0.03 0.63
CA GLU A 68 -7.34 1.34 0.18
C GLU A 68 -6.76 2.38 1.15
N GLU A 69 -6.97 2.20 2.45
CA GLU A 69 -6.39 3.06 3.49
C GLU A 69 -4.86 2.99 3.52
N ASN A 70 -4.29 1.79 3.45
CA ASN A 70 -2.84 1.59 3.42
C ASN A 70 -2.20 2.27 2.20
N LEU A 71 -2.82 2.15 1.02
CA LEU A 71 -2.36 2.81 -0.19
C LEU A 71 -2.40 4.34 -0.05
N GLU A 72 -3.45 4.90 0.56
CA GLU A 72 -3.52 6.34 0.82
C GLU A 72 -2.39 6.80 1.74
N ASN A 73 -2.15 6.05 2.83
CA ASN A 73 -1.08 6.33 3.79
C ASN A 73 0.31 6.23 3.17
N LEU A 74 0.61 5.16 2.41
CA LEU A 74 1.88 4.97 1.74
C LEU A 74 2.14 6.06 0.70
N ARG A 75 1.13 6.42 -0.10
CA ARG A 75 1.24 7.52 -1.08
C ARG A 75 1.46 8.86 -0.39
N LYS A 76 0.85 9.11 0.77
CA LYS A 76 1.10 10.30 1.59
C LYS A 76 2.53 10.33 2.12
N CYS A 77 3.01 9.22 2.68
CA CYS A 77 4.40 9.09 3.13
C CYS A 77 5.40 9.33 1.99
N LEU A 78 5.15 8.78 0.79
CA LEU A 78 5.99 9.03 -0.38
C LEU A 78 5.99 10.51 -0.81
N ARG A 79 4.84 11.18 -0.79
CA ARG A 79 4.77 12.63 -1.05
C ARG A 79 5.61 13.41 -0.05
N ASP A 80 5.48 13.09 1.25
CA ASP A 80 6.23 13.76 2.31
C ASP A 80 7.74 13.50 2.21
N LEU A 81 8.15 12.28 1.84
CA LEU A 81 9.55 11.95 1.57
C LEU A 81 10.10 12.75 0.38
N ASN A 82 9.35 12.81 -0.73
CA ASN A 82 9.77 13.55 -1.92
C ASN A 82 9.90 15.07 -1.63
N LEU A 83 9.02 15.63 -0.80
CA LEU A 83 9.08 17.04 -0.37
C LEU A 83 10.29 17.34 0.54
N LYS A 84 10.75 16.37 1.35
CA LYS A 84 11.93 16.51 2.22
C LYS A 84 13.25 16.31 1.49
N THR A 85 13.22 15.75 0.29
CA THR A 85 14.39 15.57 -0.59
C THR A 85 14.61 16.73 -1.58
N LEU A 86 13.67 17.68 -1.66
CA LEU A 86 13.77 18.95 -2.40
C LEU A 86 14.43 20.04 -1.55
#